data_AF-A0A7W5EII2-F1
#
_entry.id   AF-A0A7W5EII2-F1
#
_cell.length_a   1.000
_cell.length_b   1.000
_cell.length_c   1.000
_cell.angle_alpha   90.00
_cell.angle_beta   90.00
_cell.angle_gamma   90.00
#
_symmetry.space_group_name_H-M   'P 1'
#
loop_
_entity.id
_entity.type
_entity.pdbx_description
1 polymer ?
#
loop_
_entity_poly.entity_id
_entity_poly.type
_entity_poly.pdbx_seq_one_letter_code
_entity_poly.pdbx_strand_id
1 'polypeptide(L)'
;MYQLHQNDFRLTVAPMLDWTDRHCRYFHRLLSPHARLYTEMVTSPALVRGGQLRLLEHSHEEHPVALQLGGSDPVELAQAARMGADAGYDEINLNVGCPSDRVQSGKFGACLMREPSLVADCVRAMAEAVDVPVTVKCRIGVDDQDEYADLQHFTEQMVGAGVRIMVVHARKAWLKGLSPKENREIPPLDYERVYRLKREFPELVIVINGGITTVEAVREHLAQVDGVMLGRSAYHDPYLLARLETELYGAPLVDRATILEHMRIYIEAEMARGTALKHITRHILGLYQNEPGARGFRRTLSEGAHLPGAGWELVEAAMAPLRQAA
;
A
#
# COMPACT_ATOMS: atom_id res chain seq x y z
N MET A 1 -10.87 -17.19 -14.48
CA MET A 1 -9.79 -16.35 -15.04
C MET A 1 -10.20 -14.90 -14.80
N TYR A 2 -9.52 -14.20 -13.87
CA TYR A 2 -9.83 -12.82 -13.52
C TYR A 2 -9.68 -11.91 -14.75
N GLN A 3 -10.72 -11.14 -15.08
CA GLN A 3 -10.67 -10.19 -16.19
C GLN A 3 -10.19 -8.84 -15.67
N LEU A 4 -8.97 -8.46 -16.02
CA LEU A 4 -8.40 -7.16 -15.66
C LEU A 4 -9.18 -6.04 -16.33
N HIS A 5 -9.81 -5.17 -15.53
CA HIS A 5 -10.37 -3.93 -16.05
C HIS A 5 -9.32 -2.82 -15.99
N GLN A 6 -9.30 -1.97 -17.01
CA GLN A 6 -8.31 -0.90 -17.18
C GLN A 6 -8.20 0.05 -15.96
N ASN A 7 -9.25 0.15 -15.14
CA ASN A 7 -9.29 1.02 -13.96
C ASN A 7 -8.90 0.35 -12.64
N ASP A 8 -8.73 -0.98 -12.59
CA ASP A 8 -8.55 -1.74 -11.33
C ASP A 8 -7.30 -1.35 -10.51
N PHE A 9 -6.34 -0.72 -11.18
CA PHE A 9 -5.02 -0.34 -10.65
C PHE A 9 -4.67 1.13 -10.87
N ARG A 10 -5.61 1.94 -11.36
CA ARG A 10 -5.36 3.33 -11.74
C ARG A 10 -4.83 4.16 -10.56
N LEU A 11 -5.40 3.94 -9.37
CA LEU A 11 -4.91 4.48 -8.11
C LEU A 11 -4.78 3.38 -7.06
N THR A 12 -3.62 3.30 -6.43
CA THR A 12 -3.37 2.34 -5.34
C THR A 12 -2.68 3.00 -4.16
N VAL A 13 -2.86 2.43 -2.96
CA VAL A 13 -2.14 2.87 -1.74
C VAL A 13 -1.11 1.83 -1.35
N ALA A 14 0.12 2.26 -1.12
CA ALA A 14 1.25 1.37 -0.92
C ALA A 14 1.14 0.58 0.40
N PRO A 15 1.64 -0.67 0.42
CA PRO A 15 1.82 -1.42 1.65
C PRO A 15 2.89 -0.73 2.52
N MET A 16 2.53 -0.33 3.73
CA MET A 16 3.40 0.40 4.65
C MET A 16 3.27 -0.17 6.06
N LEU A 17 4.32 -0.88 6.50
CA LEU A 17 4.42 -1.45 7.84
C LEU A 17 4.19 -0.38 8.92
N ASP A 18 3.46 -0.76 9.96
CA ASP A 18 2.89 0.02 11.05
C ASP A 18 1.85 1.08 10.62
N TRP A 19 1.56 1.23 9.33
CA TRP A 19 0.70 2.30 8.81
C TRP A 19 -0.56 1.76 8.17
N THR A 20 -0.47 0.94 7.12
CA THR A 20 -1.64 0.42 6.38
C THR A 20 -2.24 -0.81 7.03
N ASP A 21 -2.49 -0.74 8.33
CA ASP A 21 -3.33 -1.70 9.04
C ASP A 21 -4.81 -1.54 8.65
N ARG A 22 -5.68 -2.41 9.17
CA ARG A 22 -7.12 -2.39 8.82
C ARG A 22 -7.82 -1.08 9.21
N HIS A 23 -7.37 -0.38 10.23
CA HIS A 23 -7.95 0.89 10.67
C HIS A 23 -7.60 2.01 9.68
N CYS A 24 -6.34 2.06 9.26
CA CYS A 24 -5.90 2.99 8.21
C CYS A 24 -6.59 2.71 6.88
N ARG A 25 -6.72 1.44 6.49
CA ARG A 25 -7.34 1.05 5.22
C ARG A 25 -8.83 1.38 5.20
N TYR A 26 -9.56 1.14 6.28
CA TYR A 26 -10.94 1.59 6.41
C TYR A 26 -11.08 3.12 6.21
N PHE A 27 -10.21 3.90 6.88
CA PHE A 27 -10.18 5.35 6.69
C PHE A 27 -9.84 5.76 5.25
N HIS A 28 -8.87 5.11 4.60
CA HIS A 28 -8.52 5.37 3.21
C HIS A 28 -9.65 5.03 2.24
N ARG A 29 -10.45 4.00 2.52
CA ARG A 29 -11.62 3.67 1.70
C ARG A 29 -12.64 4.81 1.69
N LEU A 30 -12.89 5.44 2.83
CA LEU A 30 -13.80 6.59 2.91
C LEU A 30 -13.32 7.80 2.09
N LEU A 31 -12.01 7.90 1.86
CA LEU A 31 -11.40 8.97 1.07
C LEU A 31 -11.37 8.65 -0.42
N SER A 32 -11.12 7.39 -0.81
CA SER A 32 -11.10 6.97 -2.21
C SER A 32 -11.75 5.60 -2.37
N PRO A 33 -13.07 5.58 -2.62
CA PRO A 33 -13.84 4.35 -2.86
C PRO A 33 -13.31 3.45 -3.98
N HIS A 34 -12.62 3.99 -4.98
CA HIS A 34 -12.08 3.19 -6.09
C HIS A 34 -10.61 2.81 -5.94
N ALA A 35 -9.86 3.36 -4.98
CA ALA A 35 -8.45 2.99 -4.82
C ALA A 35 -8.29 1.52 -4.40
N ARG A 36 -7.30 0.84 -4.96
CA ARG A 36 -6.87 -0.47 -4.45
C ARG A 36 -5.98 -0.28 -3.23
N LEU A 37 -6.36 -0.88 -2.12
CA LEU A 37 -5.62 -0.81 -0.87
C LEU A 37 -4.68 -2.01 -0.74
N TYR A 38 -3.56 -1.85 -0.04
CA TYR A 38 -2.64 -2.95 0.27
C TYR A 38 -2.48 -3.07 1.77
N THR A 39 -2.40 -4.31 2.26
CA THR A 39 -2.07 -4.58 3.66
C THR A 39 -0.66 -4.10 4.00
N GLU A 40 -0.30 -4.13 5.28
CA GLU A 40 1.11 -4.26 5.63
C GLU A 40 1.71 -5.55 5.04
N MET A 41 3.03 -5.61 4.92
CA MET A 41 3.70 -6.84 4.48
C MET A 41 3.58 -7.92 5.56
N VAL A 42 2.93 -9.04 5.23
CA VAL A 42 2.79 -10.21 6.09
C VAL A 42 3.76 -11.29 5.61
N THR A 43 4.56 -11.87 6.50
CA THR A 43 5.53 -12.89 6.09
C THR A 43 4.86 -14.27 5.96
N SER A 44 5.21 -15.04 4.94
CA SER A 44 4.66 -16.40 4.77
C SER A 44 4.93 -17.33 5.96
N PRO A 45 6.11 -17.29 6.64
CA PRO A 45 6.31 -18.03 7.89
C PRO A 45 5.34 -17.67 9.01
N ALA A 46 4.94 -16.40 9.14
CA ALA A 46 4.08 -15.96 10.23
C ALA A 46 2.67 -16.57 10.10
N LEU A 47 2.20 -16.76 8.88
CA LEU A 47 0.94 -17.42 8.58
C LEU A 47 1.06 -18.94 8.68
N VAL A 48 1.96 -19.53 7.90
CA VAL A 48 2.01 -20.99 7.70
C VAL A 48 2.55 -21.71 8.93
N ARG A 49 3.69 -21.27 9.47
CA ARG A 49 4.32 -21.91 10.64
C ARG A 49 3.87 -21.28 11.94
N GLY A 50 3.66 -19.96 11.93
CA GLY A 50 3.29 -19.19 13.11
C GLY A 50 1.79 -19.23 13.45
N GLY A 51 0.92 -19.62 12.52
CA GLY A 51 -0.53 -19.67 12.72
C GLY A 51 -1.16 -18.31 13.03
N GLN A 52 -0.52 -17.19 12.64
CA GLN A 52 -0.98 -15.84 13.00
C GLN A 52 -2.12 -15.34 12.09
N LEU A 53 -3.25 -16.04 12.07
CA LEU A 53 -4.40 -15.73 11.21
C LEU A 53 -4.96 -14.32 11.42
N ARG A 54 -4.78 -13.73 12.62
CA ARG A 54 -5.14 -12.33 12.90
C ARG A 54 -4.51 -11.32 11.93
N LEU A 55 -3.39 -11.66 11.30
CA LEU A 55 -2.71 -10.81 10.31
C LEU A 55 -3.48 -10.70 8.99
N LEU A 56 -4.50 -11.55 8.79
CA LEU A 56 -5.40 -11.53 7.63
C LEU A 56 -6.73 -10.84 7.93
N GLU A 57 -6.94 -10.35 9.16
CA GLU A 57 -8.18 -9.67 9.52
C GLU A 57 -8.36 -8.37 8.74
N HIS A 58 -9.50 -8.27 8.06
CA HIS A 58 -9.98 -7.09 7.37
C HIS A 58 -11.52 -7.08 7.37
N SER A 59 -12.08 -5.95 6.98
CA SER A 59 -13.51 -5.70 6.85
C SER A 59 -13.91 -5.68 5.37
N HIS A 60 -15.17 -6.00 5.08
CA HIS A 60 -15.68 -6.03 3.71
C HIS A 60 -15.61 -4.65 3.04
N GLU A 61 -15.71 -3.58 3.83
CA GLU A 61 -15.57 -2.21 3.37
C GLU A 61 -14.19 -1.93 2.75
N GLU A 62 -13.15 -2.70 3.11
CA GLU A 62 -11.81 -2.47 2.57
C GLU A 62 -11.65 -2.86 1.10
N HIS A 63 -12.58 -3.61 0.51
CA HIS A 63 -12.48 -4.03 -0.90
C HIS A 63 -12.53 -2.84 -1.90
N PRO A 64 -11.71 -2.86 -2.98
CA PRO A 64 -10.69 -3.87 -3.29
C PRO A 64 -9.42 -3.71 -2.44
N VAL A 65 -8.93 -4.83 -1.87
CA VAL A 65 -7.75 -4.90 -1.01
C VAL A 65 -6.85 -6.09 -1.37
N ALA A 66 -5.55 -5.82 -1.47
CA ALA A 66 -4.52 -6.80 -1.77
C ALA A 66 -3.75 -7.19 -0.49
N LEU A 67 -3.50 -8.49 -0.31
CA LEU A 67 -2.58 -8.98 0.70
C LEU A 67 -1.16 -8.96 0.15
N GLN A 68 -0.26 -8.22 0.79
CA GLN A 68 1.17 -8.31 0.46
C GLN A 68 1.89 -9.35 1.30
N LEU A 69 2.46 -10.36 0.64
CA LEU A 69 3.28 -11.40 1.24
C LEU A 69 4.78 -11.12 1.12
N GLY A 70 5.55 -11.55 2.13
CA GLY A 70 7.01 -11.59 2.11
C GLY A 70 7.53 -13.01 2.38
N GLY A 71 8.33 -13.55 1.47
CA GLY A 71 8.93 -14.88 1.57
C GLY A 71 9.78 -15.20 0.34
N SER A 72 10.39 -16.37 0.33
CA SER A 72 11.19 -16.89 -0.81
C SER A 72 11.15 -18.41 -0.98
N ASP A 73 10.33 -19.10 -0.19
CA ASP A 73 10.06 -20.52 -0.37
C ASP A 73 8.76 -20.65 -1.20
N PRO A 74 8.81 -21.21 -2.43
CA PRO A 74 7.63 -21.33 -3.27
C PRO A 74 6.48 -22.12 -2.65
N VAL A 75 6.78 -23.19 -1.89
CA VAL A 75 5.75 -24.05 -1.27
C VAL A 75 5.07 -23.29 -0.13
N GLU A 76 5.85 -22.63 0.71
CA GLU A 76 5.30 -21.84 1.82
C GLU A 76 4.53 -20.62 1.33
N LEU A 77 5.00 -19.95 0.28
CA LEU A 77 4.28 -18.82 -0.34
C LEU A 77 2.97 -19.25 -0.99
N ALA A 78 2.93 -20.42 -1.64
CA ALA A 78 1.69 -20.98 -2.18
C ALA A 78 0.65 -21.25 -1.09
N GLN A 79 1.07 -21.78 0.06
CA GLN A 79 0.19 -21.98 1.22
C GLN A 79 -0.30 -20.65 1.79
N ALA A 80 0.60 -19.68 1.99
CA ALA A 80 0.23 -18.35 2.47
C ALA A 80 -0.71 -17.60 1.50
N ALA A 81 -0.50 -17.74 0.19
CA ALA A 81 -1.37 -17.18 -0.85
C ALA A 81 -2.78 -17.76 -0.74
N ARG A 82 -2.90 -19.09 -0.58
CA ARG A 82 -4.18 -19.76 -0.38
C ARG A 82 -4.89 -19.27 0.88
N MET A 83 -4.18 -19.14 1.99
CA MET A 83 -4.75 -18.59 3.23
C MET A 83 -5.28 -17.15 3.03
N GLY A 84 -4.58 -16.34 2.24
CA GLY A 84 -5.04 -14.99 1.88
C GLY A 84 -6.28 -15.02 0.99
N ALA A 85 -6.28 -15.83 -0.06
CA ALA A 85 -7.44 -15.96 -0.95
C ALA A 85 -8.68 -16.50 -0.20
N ASP A 86 -8.50 -17.50 0.65
CA ASP A 86 -9.55 -18.07 1.51
C ASP A 86 -10.08 -17.04 2.53
N ALA A 87 -9.24 -16.09 2.96
CA ALA A 87 -9.65 -14.97 3.80
C ALA A 87 -10.44 -13.90 3.03
N GLY A 88 -10.44 -13.92 1.69
CA GLY A 88 -11.23 -13.03 0.85
C GLY A 88 -10.47 -11.92 0.14
N TYR A 89 -9.13 -11.88 0.19
CA TYR A 89 -8.36 -10.83 -0.50
C TYR A 89 -8.52 -10.88 -2.02
N ASP A 90 -8.64 -9.72 -2.66
CA ASP A 90 -8.87 -9.59 -4.12
C ASP A 90 -7.60 -9.82 -4.96
N GLU A 91 -6.44 -9.84 -4.31
CA GLU A 91 -5.12 -9.96 -4.92
C GLU A 91 -4.11 -10.47 -3.89
N ILE A 92 -3.17 -11.29 -4.36
CA ILE A 92 -1.98 -11.66 -3.60
C ILE A 92 -0.75 -11.00 -4.25
N ASN A 93 -0.09 -10.10 -3.53
CA ASN A 93 1.08 -9.38 -4.00
C ASN A 93 2.36 -9.90 -3.33
N LEU A 94 3.41 -10.18 -4.10
CA LEU A 94 4.72 -10.55 -3.57
C LEU A 94 5.63 -9.32 -3.40
N ASN A 95 6.17 -9.13 -2.20
CA ASN A 95 7.14 -8.07 -1.92
C ASN A 95 8.54 -8.44 -2.42
N VAL A 96 9.03 -7.67 -3.39
CA VAL A 96 10.40 -7.74 -3.94
C VAL A 96 11.06 -6.34 -3.87
N GLY A 97 10.70 -5.54 -2.85
CA GLY A 97 11.07 -4.12 -2.80
C GLY A 97 11.48 -3.56 -1.44
N CYS A 98 11.25 -4.29 -0.35
CA CYS A 98 11.64 -3.86 0.99
C CYS A 98 13.14 -4.05 1.24
N PRO A 99 13.92 -2.99 1.56
CA PRO A 99 15.37 -3.10 1.74
C PRO A 99 15.82 -3.37 3.19
N SER A 100 14.92 -3.52 4.16
CA SER A 100 15.31 -3.58 5.58
C SER A 100 16.12 -4.81 5.96
N ASP A 101 17.04 -4.68 6.91
CA ASP A 101 17.94 -5.77 7.35
C ASP A 101 17.20 -7.02 7.81
N ARG A 102 16.08 -6.87 8.54
CA ARG A 102 15.24 -8.00 9.00
C ARG A 102 14.65 -8.81 7.85
N VAL A 103 14.47 -8.17 6.70
CA VAL A 103 13.88 -8.76 5.49
C VAL A 103 14.97 -9.46 4.68
N GLN A 104 16.17 -8.87 4.62
CA GLN A 104 17.33 -9.50 4.02
C GLN A 104 17.76 -10.78 4.77
N SER A 105 17.77 -10.75 6.11
CA SER A 105 18.14 -11.93 6.92
C SER A 105 17.16 -13.09 6.75
N GLY A 106 15.89 -12.80 6.48
CA GLY A 106 14.89 -13.81 6.14
C GLY A 106 14.86 -14.21 4.67
N LYS A 107 15.75 -13.65 3.82
CA LYS A 107 15.79 -13.84 2.37
C LYS A 107 14.49 -13.46 1.65
N PHE A 108 13.91 -12.31 1.92
CA PHE A 108 12.78 -11.79 1.13
C PHE A 108 12.94 -10.30 0.82
N GLY A 109 12.01 -9.69 0.09
CA GLY A 109 12.06 -8.28 -0.26
C GLY A 109 13.09 -7.94 -1.34
N ALA A 110 13.73 -6.77 -1.22
CA ALA A 110 14.54 -6.20 -2.31
C ALA A 110 15.74 -7.08 -2.71
N CYS A 111 16.30 -7.89 -1.79
CA CYS A 111 17.41 -8.78 -2.14
C CYS A 111 17.05 -9.79 -3.25
N LEU A 112 15.76 -10.14 -3.37
CA LEU A 112 15.27 -11.05 -4.41
C LEU A 112 15.34 -10.45 -5.84
N MET A 113 15.61 -9.16 -5.99
CA MET A 113 15.93 -8.56 -7.30
C MET A 113 17.19 -9.16 -7.94
N ARG A 114 18.05 -9.81 -7.15
CA ARG A 114 19.23 -10.57 -7.64
C ARG A 114 18.90 -12.00 -8.06
N GLU A 115 17.71 -12.50 -7.72
CA GLU A 115 17.31 -13.90 -7.92
C GLU A 115 15.99 -13.98 -8.70
N PRO A 116 15.91 -13.42 -9.92
CA PRO A 116 14.65 -13.34 -10.67
C PRO A 116 14.02 -14.71 -10.96
N SER A 117 14.84 -15.75 -11.18
CA SER A 117 14.34 -17.13 -11.35
C SER A 117 13.63 -17.65 -10.11
N LEU A 118 14.16 -17.39 -8.91
CA LEU A 118 13.53 -17.80 -7.65
C LEU A 118 12.20 -17.07 -7.43
N VAL A 119 12.16 -15.77 -7.74
CA VAL A 119 10.90 -15.00 -7.68
C VAL A 119 9.88 -15.56 -8.66
N ALA A 120 10.31 -15.95 -9.86
CA ALA A 120 9.43 -16.57 -10.85
C ALA A 120 8.87 -17.92 -10.35
N ASP A 121 9.70 -18.75 -9.70
CA ASP A 121 9.25 -20.01 -9.09
C ASP A 121 8.22 -19.77 -7.97
N CYS A 122 8.46 -18.77 -7.12
CA CYS A 122 7.54 -18.36 -6.08
C CYS A 122 6.19 -17.89 -6.66
N VAL A 123 6.22 -17.02 -7.67
CA VAL A 123 5.02 -16.50 -8.31
C VAL A 123 4.21 -17.61 -8.97
N ARG A 124 4.86 -18.54 -9.70
CA ARG A 124 4.14 -19.67 -10.32
C ARG A 124 3.45 -20.52 -9.26
N ALA A 125 4.16 -20.88 -8.19
CA ALA A 125 3.58 -21.68 -7.11
C ALA A 125 2.40 -20.96 -6.42
N MET A 126 2.51 -19.65 -6.21
CA MET A 126 1.40 -18.84 -5.69
C MET A 126 0.22 -18.81 -6.65
N ALA A 127 0.45 -18.57 -7.94
CA ALA A 127 -0.59 -18.44 -8.96
C ALA A 127 -1.30 -19.77 -9.24
N GLU A 128 -0.61 -20.91 -9.12
CA GLU A 128 -1.23 -22.23 -9.19
C GLU A 128 -2.12 -22.54 -7.97
N ALA A 129 -1.92 -21.84 -6.85
CA ALA A 129 -2.60 -22.10 -5.59
C ALA A 129 -3.88 -21.29 -5.38
N VAL A 130 -4.13 -20.24 -6.18
CA VAL A 130 -5.25 -19.29 -6.02
C VAL A 130 -5.84 -18.84 -7.36
N ASP A 131 -7.11 -18.45 -7.36
CA ASP A 131 -7.79 -17.91 -8.55
C ASP A 131 -7.69 -16.38 -8.71
N VAL A 132 -7.35 -15.68 -7.62
CA VAL A 132 -7.16 -14.22 -7.61
C VAL A 132 -5.81 -13.84 -8.24
N PRO A 133 -5.65 -12.62 -8.78
CA PRO A 133 -4.38 -12.19 -9.36
C PRO A 133 -3.20 -12.29 -8.39
N VAL A 134 -2.10 -12.87 -8.88
CA VAL A 134 -0.79 -12.80 -8.24
C VAL A 134 0.06 -11.73 -8.91
N THR A 135 0.54 -10.77 -8.13
CA THR A 135 1.26 -9.57 -8.62
C THR A 135 2.58 -9.40 -7.90
N VAL A 136 3.46 -8.54 -8.43
CA VAL A 136 4.78 -8.29 -7.83
C VAL A 136 4.98 -6.79 -7.59
N LYS A 137 5.46 -6.43 -6.40
CA LYS A 137 5.93 -5.07 -6.11
C LYS A 137 7.45 -5.06 -5.94
N CYS A 138 8.15 -4.39 -6.86
CA CYS A 138 9.61 -4.34 -6.89
C CYS A 138 10.17 -2.91 -6.87
N ARG A 139 11.48 -2.81 -7.04
CA ARG A 139 12.23 -1.58 -7.31
C ARG A 139 12.86 -1.65 -8.69
N ILE A 140 13.43 -0.54 -9.13
CA ILE A 140 14.15 -0.48 -10.41
C ILE A 140 15.54 -1.14 -10.42
N GLY A 141 15.98 -1.72 -9.29
CA GLY A 141 17.28 -2.36 -9.13
C GLY A 141 17.76 -2.35 -7.67
N VAL A 142 18.80 -3.12 -7.37
CA VAL A 142 19.52 -3.08 -6.08
C VAL A 142 21.00 -2.83 -6.25
N ASP A 143 21.62 -2.20 -5.24
CA ASP A 143 23.07 -1.96 -5.13
C ASP A 143 23.71 -1.49 -6.45
N ASP A 144 24.41 -2.36 -7.16
CA ASP A 144 25.17 -2.16 -8.39
C ASP A 144 24.40 -2.44 -9.70
N GLN A 145 23.13 -2.84 -9.62
CA GLN A 145 22.23 -2.98 -10.78
C GLN A 145 21.81 -1.60 -11.30
N ASP A 146 22.73 -0.86 -11.91
CA ASP A 146 22.48 0.47 -12.48
C ASP A 146 21.87 0.41 -13.88
N GLU A 147 22.09 -0.69 -14.60
CA GLU A 147 21.65 -0.87 -15.97
C GLU A 147 20.16 -1.21 -16.07
N TYR A 148 19.52 -0.78 -17.16
CA TYR A 148 18.13 -1.14 -17.44
C TYR A 148 17.96 -2.64 -17.72
N ALA A 149 19.00 -3.30 -18.24
CA ALA A 149 18.98 -4.72 -18.60
C ALA A 149 18.62 -5.63 -17.41
N ASP A 150 19.01 -5.27 -16.19
CA ASP A 150 18.66 -6.04 -14.99
C ASP A 150 17.15 -5.99 -14.71
N LEU A 151 16.54 -4.80 -14.80
CA LEU A 151 15.09 -4.64 -14.62
C LEU A 151 14.31 -5.29 -15.76
N GLN A 152 14.80 -5.20 -16.99
CA GLN A 152 14.24 -5.88 -18.14
C GLN A 152 14.24 -7.40 -17.94
N HIS A 153 15.39 -7.99 -17.61
CA HIS A 153 15.51 -9.42 -17.37
C HIS A 153 14.62 -9.90 -16.23
N PHE A 154 14.57 -9.14 -15.12
CA PHE A 154 13.65 -9.42 -14.03
C PHE A 154 12.20 -9.45 -14.51
N THR A 155 11.79 -8.46 -15.31
CA THR A 155 10.43 -8.34 -15.85
C THR A 155 10.08 -9.48 -16.80
N GLU A 156 11.00 -9.89 -17.68
CA GLU A 156 10.83 -11.04 -18.57
C GLU A 156 10.55 -12.33 -17.77
N GLN A 157 11.29 -12.57 -16.68
CA GLN A 157 11.04 -13.70 -15.79
C GLN A 157 9.65 -13.63 -15.15
N MET A 158 9.20 -12.44 -14.73
CA MET A 158 7.85 -12.25 -14.15
C MET A 158 6.74 -12.51 -15.18
N VAL A 159 6.88 -11.99 -16.40
CA VAL A 159 5.94 -12.23 -17.51
C VAL A 159 5.84 -13.72 -17.82
N GLY A 160 6.99 -14.40 -17.90
CA GLY A 160 7.09 -15.85 -18.10
C GLY A 160 6.54 -16.69 -16.94
N ALA A 161 6.49 -16.12 -15.72
CA ALA A 161 5.81 -16.71 -14.57
C ALA A 161 4.30 -16.46 -14.55
N GLY A 162 3.77 -15.70 -15.51
CA GLY A 162 2.34 -15.39 -15.60
C GLY A 162 1.92 -14.06 -14.96
N VAL A 163 2.86 -13.26 -14.45
CA VAL A 163 2.53 -11.92 -13.93
C VAL A 163 1.96 -11.05 -15.04
N ARG A 164 0.89 -10.31 -14.72
CA ARG A 164 0.27 -9.32 -15.62
C ARG A 164 0.22 -7.91 -15.02
N ILE A 165 0.48 -7.78 -13.72
CA ILE A 165 0.54 -6.49 -13.02
C ILE A 165 1.85 -6.41 -12.23
N MET A 166 2.57 -5.32 -12.43
CA MET A 166 3.78 -5.02 -11.67
C MET A 166 3.71 -3.61 -11.09
N VAL A 167 4.00 -3.50 -9.80
CA VAL A 167 4.14 -2.22 -9.11
C VAL A 167 5.63 -1.91 -8.97
N VAL A 168 6.10 -0.83 -9.57
CA VAL A 168 7.53 -0.51 -9.64
C VAL A 168 7.83 0.76 -8.84
N HIS A 169 8.55 0.63 -7.74
CA HIS A 169 9.11 1.79 -7.06
C HIS A 169 10.31 2.32 -7.84
N ALA A 170 10.21 3.55 -8.33
CA ALA A 170 11.16 4.23 -9.21
C ALA A 170 12.47 4.66 -8.52
N ARG A 171 12.91 3.95 -7.47
CA ARG A 171 14.20 4.14 -6.80
C ARG A 171 14.88 2.80 -6.62
N LYS A 172 16.20 2.76 -6.82
CA LYS A 172 17.01 1.60 -6.43
C LYS A 172 16.93 1.37 -4.91
N ALA A 173 17.21 0.15 -4.47
CA ALA A 173 17.46 -0.15 -3.07
C ALA A 173 18.95 -0.41 -2.83
N TRP A 174 19.50 0.25 -1.82
CA TRP A 174 20.80 -0.06 -1.27
C TRP A 174 20.59 -1.02 -0.11
N LEU A 175 21.10 -2.25 -0.25
CA LEU A 175 20.93 -3.31 0.73
C LEU A 175 21.92 -3.16 1.90
N LYS A 176 22.93 -2.30 1.77
CA LYS A 176 23.88 -1.98 2.84
C LYS A 176 24.06 -0.47 2.98
N GLY A 177 24.33 -0.04 4.20
CA GLY A 177 24.74 1.33 4.50
C GLY A 177 23.62 2.36 4.62
N LEU A 178 22.37 2.03 4.25
CA LEU A 178 21.22 2.93 4.37
C LEU A 178 20.08 2.28 5.15
N SER A 179 19.47 3.02 6.07
CA SER A 179 18.22 2.61 6.72
C SER A 179 17.07 2.51 5.71
N PRO A 180 15.96 1.82 6.05
CA PRO A 180 14.77 1.77 5.19
C PRO A 180 14.19 3.15 4.85
N LYS A 181 14.32 4.13 5.76
CA LYS A 181 13.88 5.51 5.53
C LYS A 181 14.77 6.18 4.48
N GLU A 182 16.08 6.14 4.68
CA GLU A 182 17.06 6.72 3.76
C GLU A 182 16.96 6.09 2.36
N ASN A 183 16.70 4.79 2.27
CA ASN A 183 16.43 4.08 1.01
C ASN A 183 15.21 4.60 0.21
N ARG A 184 14.35 5.42 0.83
CA ARG A 184 13.20 6.07 0.18
C ARG A 184 13.44 7.57 -0.10
N GLU A 185 14.58 8.10 0.32
CA GLU A 185 14.89 9.55 0.29
C GLU A 185 16.21 9.87 -0.42
N ILE A 186 17.24 9.04 -0.27
CA ILE A 186 18.58 9.27 -0.83
C ILE A 186 18.73 8.79 -2.27
N PRO A 187 18.46 7.52 -2.65
CA PRO A 187 18.70 7.06 -4.03
C PRO A 187 17.76 7.80 -5.00
N PRO A 188 18.24 8.41 -6.09
CA PRO A 188 17.41 9.28 -6.92
C PRO A 188 16.20 8.54 -7.50
N LEU A 189 15.14 9.31 -7.79
CA LEU A 189 14.01 8.81 -8.56
C LEU A 189 14.40 8.75 -10.03
N ASP A 190 14.03 7.65 -10.68
CA ASP A 190 14.21 7.44 -12.12
C ASP A 190 12.88 6.93 -12.69
N TYR A 191 11.97 7.87 -12.95
CA TYR A 191 10.65 7.58 -13.53
C TYR A 191 10.75 7.14 -14.99
N GLU A 192 11.71 7.69 -15.74
CA GLU A 192 11.89 7.37 -17.16
C GLU A 192 12.20 5.88 -17.35
N ARG A 193 12.95 5.27 -16.43
CA ARG A 193 13.17 3.82 -16.44
C ARG A 193 11.89 3.00 -16.32
N VAL A 194 10.92 3.47 -15.54
CA VAL A 194 9.60 2.82 -15.43
C VAL A 194 8.76 3.07 -16.68
N TYR A 195 8.82 4.26 -17.27
CA TYR A 195 8.14 4.56 -18.53
C TYR A 195 8.69 3.73 -19.69
N ARG A 196 10.01 3.58 -19.75
CA ARG A 196 10.68 2.68 -20.70
C ARG A 196 10.17 1.26 -20.56
N LEU A 197 10.06 0.77 -19.32
CA LEU A 197 9.50 -0.56 -19.05
C LEU A 197 8.08 -0.70 -19.62
N LYS A 198 7.19 0.28 -19.39
CA LYS A 198 5.83 0.23 -19.93
C LYS A 198 5.79 0.23 -21.46
N ARG A 199 6.69 0.97 -22.12
CA ARG A 199 6.77 1.00 -23.60
C ARG A 199 7.25 -0.33 -24.19
N GLU A 200 8.15 -1.02 -23.50
CA GLU A 200 8.70 -2.30 -23.96
C GLU A 200 7.80 -3.50 -23.61
N PHE A 201 7.00 -3.41 -22.54
CA PHE A 201 6.03 -4.44 -22.12
C PHE A 201 4.59 -3.86 -22.09
N PRO A 202 4.02 -3.49 -23.25
CA PRO A 202 2.73 -2.80 -23.32
C PRO A 202 1.55 -3.62 -22.75
N GLU A 203 1.66 -4.94 -22.75
CA GLU A 203 0.67 -5.88 -22.22
C GLU A 203 0.66 -5.97 -20.68
N LEU A 204 1.73 -5.53 -20.00
CA LEU A 204 1.77 -5.46 -18.55
C LEU A 204 1.06 -4.20 -18.05
N VAL A 205 0.27 -4.35 -16.99
CA VAL A 205 -0.18 -3.23 -16.17
C VAL A 205 0.97 -2.79 -15.28
N ILE A 206 1.52 -1.61 -15.55
CA ILE A 206 2.62 -1.02 -14.78
C ILE A 206 2.08 0.07 -13.87
N VAL A 207 2.26 -0.10 -12.56
CA VAL A 207 1.89 0.87 -11.53
C VAL A 207 3.15 1.53 -10.99
N ILE A 208 3.34 2.82 -11.27
CA ILE A 208 4.53 3.56 -10.82
C ILE A 208 4.41 4.00 -9.35
N ASN A 209 5.51 3.96 -8.62
CA ASN A 209 5.56 4.33 -7.20
C ASN A 209 6.81 5.14 -6.84
N GLY A 210 6.66 6.02 -5.84
CA GLY A 210 7.75 6.71 -5.15
C GLY A 210 7.78 8.21 -5.44
N GLY A 211 7.78 9.05 -4.41
CA GLY A 211 7.94 10.51 -4.55
C GLY A 211 6.72 11.28 -5.07
N ILE A 212 5.58 10.62 -5.30
CA ILE A 212 4.38 11.23 -5.87
C ILE A 212 3.49 11.81 -4.76
N THR A 213 3.25 13.12 -4.81
CA THR A 213 2.60 13.85 -3.70
C THR A 213 1.50 14.83 -4.12
N THR A 214 1.22 14.99 -5.41
CA THR A 214 0.20 15.95 -5.89
C THR A 214 -0.71 15.32 -6.93
N VAL A 215 -1.87 15.94 -7.15
CA VAL A 215 -2.85 15.50 -8.16
C VAL A 215 -2.26 15.62 -9.56
N GLU A 216 -1.54 16.71 -9.81
CA GLU A 216 -0.87 17.01 -11.08
C GLU A 216 0.17 15.93 -11.41
N ALA A 217 1.03 15.57 -10.45
CA ALA A 217 2.02 14.51 -10.65
C ALA A 217 1.36 13.16 -10.96
N VAL A 218 0.24 12.83 -10.30
CA VAL A 218 -0.52 11.61 -10.62
C VAL A 218 -1.01 11.64 -12.06
N ARG A 219 -1.57 12.77 -12.54
CA ARG A 219 -2.01 12.92 -13.94
C ARG A 219 -0.86 12.77 -14.93
N GLU A 220 0.29 13.39 -14.65
CA GLU A 220 1.48 13.30 -15.48
C GLU A 220 1.97 11.85 -15.61
N HIS A 221 1.99 11.11 -14.51
CA HIS A 221 2.37 9.70 -14.51
C HIS A 221 1.35 8.82 -15.26
N LEU A 222 0.04 9.04 -15.05
CA LEU A 222 -1.02 8.29 -15.73
C LEU A 222 -1.08 8.54 -17.25
N ALA A 223 -0.40 9.57 -17.76
CA ALA A 223 -0.21 9.74 -19.20
C ALA A 223 0.86 8.81 -19.79
N GLN A 224 1.70 8.19 -18.94
CA GLN A 224 2.84 7.35 -19.35
C GLN A 224 2.69 5.88 -18.93
N VAL A 225 1.95 5.61 -17.86
CA VAL A 225 1.74 4.26 -17.29
C VAL A 225 0.29 4.03 -16.89
N ASP A 226 -0.07 2.79 -16.57
CA ASP A 226 -1.46 2.39 -16.33
C ASP A 226 -1.98 2.80 -14.95
N GLY A 227 -1.09 2.94 -13.97
CA GLY A 227 -1.48 3.21 -12.59
C GLY A 227 -0.43 3.94 -11.76
N VAL A 228 -0.89 4.54 -10.67
CA VAL A 228 -0.03 5.20 -9.68
C VAL A 228 -0.28 4.63 -8.29
N MET A 229 0.81 4.35 -7.57
CA MET A 229 0.77 3.98 -6.17
C MET A 229 1.28 5.10 -5.27
N LEU A 230 0.45 5.57 -4.35
CA LEU A 230 0.82 6.54 -3.33
C LEU A 230 1.32 5.85 -2.06
N GLY A 231 2.49 6.25 -1.59
CA GLY A 231 3.04 5.80 -0.32
C GLY A 231 2.79 6.80 0.80
N ARG A 232 3.86 7.43 1.28
CA ARG A 232 3.84 8.34 2.43
C ARG A 232 2.87 9.51 2.29
N SER A 233 2.61 10.00 1.08
CA SER A 233 1.64 11.06 0.82
C SER A 233 0.23 10.67 1.24
N ALA A 234 -0.19 9.44 0.95
CA ALA A 234 -1.51 8.93 1.36
C ALA A 234 -1.67 8.86 2.89
N TYR A 235 -0.59 8.77 3.66
CA TYR A 235 -0.67 8.74 5.13
C TYR A 235 -0.48 10.12 5.78
N HIS A 236 0.43 10.94 5.25
CA HIS A 236 0.74 12.26 5.83
C HIS A 236 -0.25 13.35 5.42
N ASP A 237 -0.77 13.29 4.21
CA ASP A 237 -1.84 14.16 3.69
C ASP A 237 -2.93 13.28 3.02
N PRO A 238 -3.67 12.47 3.82
CA PRO A 238 -4.65 11.52 3.30
C PRO A 238 -5.78 12.18 2.50
N TYR A 239 -6.06 13.47 2.70
CA TYR A 239 -7.06 14.18 1.89
C TYR A 239 -6.66 14.31 0.41
N LEU A 240 -5.39 14.07 0.06
CA LEU A 240 -4.97 13.86 -1.32
C LEU A 240 -5.75 12.73 -2.00
N LEU A 241 -6.12 11.67 -1.28
CA LEU A 241 -6.92 10.57 -1.83
C LEU A 241 -8.31 11.04 -2.25
N ALA A 242 -8.99 11.86 -1.44
CA ALA A 242 -10.30 12.44 -1.80
C ALA A 242 -10.21 13.37 -3.02
N ARG A 243 -9.15 14.18 -3.10
CA ARG A 243 -8.92 15.03 -4.30
C ARG A 243 -8.69 14.18 -5.55
N LEU A 244 -7.95 13.09 -5.43
CA LEU A 244 -7.71 12.16 -6.54
C LEU A 244 -8.96 11.36 -6.92
N GLU A 245 -9.79 11.01 -5.96
CA GLU A 245 -11.08 10.38 -6.21
C GLU A 245 -11.95 11.26 -7.12
N THR A 246 -12.06 12.54 -6.78
CA THR A 246 -12.74 13.54 -7.62
C THR A 246 -12.09 13.68 -8.99
N GLU A 247 -10.77 13.85 -9.04
CA GLU A 247 -10.05 14.06 -10.30
C GLU A 247 -10.15 12.87 -11.26
N LEU A 248 -10.00 11.65 -10.74
CA LEU A 248 -9.87 10.45 -11.57
C LEU A 248 -11.22 9.83 -11.93
N TYR A 249 -12.23 9.96 -11.06
CA TYR A 249 -13.53 9.29 -11.20
C TYR A 249 -14.72 10.25 -11.29
N GLY A 250 -14.49 11.57 -11.21
CA GLY A 250 -15.55 12.58 -11.32
C GLY A 250 -16.52 12.63 -10.13
N ALA A 251 -16.14 12.02 -9.01
CA ALA A 251 -16.95 12.03 -7.79
C ALA A 251 -16.95 13.42 -7.13
N PRO A 252 -18.05 13.86 -6.50
CA PRO A 252 -18.05 15.08 -5.69
C PRO A 252 -17.00 15.01 -4.59
N LEU A 253 -16.26 16.10 -4.39
CA LEU A 253 -15.28 16.16 -3.31
C LEU A 253 -16.01 16.19 -1.95
N VAL A 254 -15.83 15.13 -1.16
CA VAL A 254 -16.42 15.01 0.18
C VAL A 254 -15.61 15.82 1.17
N ASP A 255 -16.27 16.62 2.00
CA ASP A 255 -15.59 17.41 3.01
C ASP A 255 -15.01 16.52 4.14
N ARG A 256 -13.95 17.03 4.77
CA ARG A 256 -13.22 16.31 5.81
C ARG A 256 -14.07 15.98 7.04
N ALA A 257 -15.04 16.82 7.40
CA ALA A 257 -15.86 16.59 8.58
C ALA A 257 -16.83 15.43 8.33
N THR A 258 -17.46 15.38 7.16
CA THR A 258 -18.29 14.24 6.72
C THR A 258 -17.50 12.93 6.70
N ILE A 259 -16.25 12.94 6.22
CA ILE A 259 -15.38 11.74 6.27
C ILE A 259 -15.16 11.26 7.71
N LEU A 260 -14.93 12.17 8.66
CA LEU A 260 -14.80 11.79 10.07
C LEU A 260 -16.12 11.30 10.66
N GLU A 261 -17.24 11.91 10.33
CA GLU A 261 -18.55 11.46 10.79
C GLU A 261 -18.86 10.03 10.32
N HIS A 262 -18.46 9.66 9.10
CA HIS A 262 -18.53 8.27 8.63
C HIS A 262 -17.61 7.32 9.41
N MET A 263 -16.48 7.80 9.96
CA MET A 263 -15.62 6.99 10.84
C MET A 263 -16.27 6.68 12.19
N ARG A 264 -17.31 7.42 12.61
CA ARG A 264 -17.95 7.23 13.92
C ARG A 264 -18.41 5.79 14.14
N ILE A 265 -19.17 5.25 13.18
CA ILE A 265 -19.74 3.90 13.27
C ILE A 265 -18.64 2.87 13.43
N TYR A 266 -17.55 3.01 12.66
CA TYR A 266 -16.40 2.13 12.74
C TYR A 266 -15.66 2.24 14.08
N ILE A 267 -15.42 3.46 14.56
CA ILE A 267 -14.75 3.71 15.84
C ILE A 267 -15.55 3.09 17.00
N GLU A 268 -16.85 3.36 17.06
CA GLU A 268 -17.73 2.83 18.11
C GLU A 268 -17.78 1.30 18.08
N ALA A 269 -17.90 0.69 16.89
CA ALA A 269 -17.91 -0.76 16.72
C ALA A 269 -16.57 -1.42 17.14
N GLU A 270 -15.43 -0.84 16.74
CA GLU A 270 -14.12 -1.37 17.09
C GLU A 270 -13.80 -1.21 18.59
N MET A 271 -14.22 -0.10 19.19
CA MET A 271 -14.09 0.10 20.63
C MET A 271 -14.95 -0.88 21.42
N ALA A 272 -16.17 -1.20 20.95
CA ALA A 272 -17.02 -2.22 21.56
C ALA A 272 -16.37 -3.62 21.51
N ARG A 273 -15.48 -3.87 20.56
CA ARG A 273 -14.65 -5.09 20.45
C ARG A 273 -13.37 -5.05 21.28
N GLY A 274 -13.10 -3.94 21.98
CA GLY A 274 -11.93 -3.77 22.85
C GLY A 274 -10.74 -3.05 22.20
N THR A 275 -10.87 -2.56 20.96
CA THR A 275 -9.82 -1.76 20.31
C THR A 275 -9.71 -0.39 20.99
N ALA A 276 -8.52 -0.03 21.50
CA ALA A 276 -8.33 1.29 22.08
C ALA A 276 -8.32 2.39 21.02
N LEU A 277 -8.97 3.53 21.30
CA LEU A 277 -9.15 4.65 20.36
C LEU A 277 -7.86 5.09 19.67
N LYS A 278 -6.73 5.15 20.40
CA LYS A 278 -5.40 5.52 19.85
C LYS A 278 -4.95 4.68 18.66
N HIS A 279 -5.38 3.41 18.57
CA HIS A 279 -5.04 2.53 17.46
C HIS A 279 -5.77 2.91 16.17
N ILE A 280 -6.90 3.61 16.28
CA ILE A 280 -7.66 4.11 15.14
C ILE A 280 -7.26 5.56 14.83
N THR A 281 -7.25 6.43 15.84
CA THR A 281 -7.07 7.88 15.65
C THR A 281 -5.67 8.28 15.21
N ARG A 282 -4.65 7.43 15.43
CA ARG A 282 -3.30 7.65 14.89
C ARG A 282 -3.26 7.77 13.35
N HIS A 283 -4.25 7.19 12.66
CA HIS A 283 -4.30 7.16 11.19
C HIS A 283 -5.01 8.40 10.59
N ILE A 284 -5.85 9.10 11.36
CA ILE A 284 -6.61 10.26 10.88
C ILE A 284 -5.91 11.60 11.13
N LEU A 285 -4.76 11.61 11.83
CA LEU A 285 -4.04 12.83 12.24
C LEU A 285 -3.66 13.74 11.07
N GLY A 286 -3.41 13.16 9.89
CA GLY A 286 -3.07 13.88 8.67
C GLY A 286 -4.26 14.51 7.94
N LEU A 287 -5.51 14.22 8.32
CA LEU A 287 -6.69 14.61 7.53
C LEU A 287 -6.77 16.12 7.24
N TYR A 288 -6.41 16.93 8.23
CA TYR A 288 -6.40 18.40 8.10
C TYR A 288 -5.00 18.96 7.80
N GLN A 289 -4.08 18.16 7.24
CA GLN A 289 -2.75 18.66 6.91
C GLN A 289 -2.84 19.92 6.03
N ASN A 290 -2.05 20.94 6.40
CA ASN A 290 -2.03 22.28 5.80
C ASN A 290 -3.31 23.13 5.94
N GLU A 291 -4.30 22.71 6.73
CA GLU A 291 -5.49 23.50 7.04
C GLU A 291 -5.32 24.36 8.31
N PRO A 292 -6.01 25.51 8.42
CA PRO A 292 -6.17 26.23 9.69
C PRO A 292 -6.73 25.29 10.78
N GLY A 293 -6.23 25.39 12.02
CA GLY A 293 -6.69 24.54 13.13
C GLY A 293 -6.14 23.11 13.17
N ALA A 294 -5.42 22.64 12.13
CA ALA A 294 -4.86 21.29 12.04
C ALA A 294 -3.97 20.89 13.22
N ARG A 295 -3.19 21.85 13.75
CA ARG A 295 -2.34 21.64 14.92
C ARG A 295 -3.18 21.31 16.16
N GLY A 296 -4.30 22.03 16.34
CA GLY A 296 -5.22 21.81 17.44
C GLY A 296 -5.86 20.43 17.37
N PHE A 297 -6.39 20.06 16.19
CA PHE A 297 -6.93 18.73 15.93
C PHE A 297 -5.96 17.60 16.30
N ARG A 298 -4.71 17.66 15.77
CA ARG A 298 -3.69 16.66 16.08
C ARG A 298 -3.33 16.59 17.56
N ARG A 299 -3.20 17.75 18.20
CA ARG A 299 -2.86 17.83 19.63
C ARG A 299 -3.93 17.16 20.48
N THR A 300 -5.20 17.52 20.29
CA THR A 300 -6.34 16.97 21.05
C THR A 300 -6.36 15.44 20.96
N LEU A 301 -6.23 14.88 19.75
CA LEU A 301 -6.21 13.43 19.57
C LEU A 301 -4.96 12.77 20.18
N SER A 302 -3.78 13.34 19.98
CA SER A 302 -2.52 12.74 20.47
C SER A 302 -2.43 12.73 21.99
N GLU A 303 -2.92 13.79 22.64
CA GLU A 303 -2.93 13.92 24.10
C GLU A 303 -4.07 13.14 24.76
N GLY A 304 -5.23 13.02 24.10
CA GLY A 304 -6.42 12.40 24.69
C GLY A 304 -6.60 10.91 24.38
N ALA A 305 -6.25 10.42 23.19
CA ALA A 305 -6.75 9.13 22.69
C ALA A 305 -6.19 7.89 23.41
N HIS A 306 -5.13 8.06 24.21
CA HIS A 306 -4.52 6.99 25.00
C HIS A 306 -5.11 6.89 26.42
N LEU A 307 -5.92 7.86 26.85
CA LEU A 307 -6.48 7.92 28.19
C LEU A 307 -7.65 6.94 28.36
N PRO A 308 -7.88 6.40 29.58
CA PRO A 308 -9.06 5.59 29.88
C PRO A 308 -10.36 6.36 29.59
N GLY A 309 -11.34 5.69 28.96
CA GLY A 309 -12.63 6.28 28.63
C GLY A 309 -12.63 7.21 27.41
N ALA A 310 -11.51 7.37 26.70
CA ALA A 310 -11.47 8.14 25.45
C ALA A 310 -12.33 7.45 24.38
N GLY A 311 -13.31 8.18 23.84
CA GLY A 311 -14.23 7.71 22.79
C GLY A 311 -14.45 8.71 21.67
N TRP A 312 -15.55 8.54 20.92
CA TRP A 312 -15.91 9.38 19.78
C TRP A 312 -16.00 10.87 20.15
N GLU A 313 -16.41 11.18 21.38
CA GLU A 313 -16.52 12.54 21.90
C GLU A 313 -15.19 13.31 21.84
N LEU A 314 -14.06 12.61 21.95
CA LEU A 314 -12.73 13.22 21.79
C LEU A 314 -12.48 13.65 20.34
N VAL A 315 -12.95 12.86 19.37
CA VAL A 315 -12.86 13.19 17.94
C VAL A 315 -13.74 14.40 17.62
N GLU A 316 -14.97 14.44 18.14
CA GLU A 316 -15.85 15.61 18.01
C GLU A 316 -15.23 16.87 18.61
N ALA A 317 -14.65 16.76 19.80
CA ALA A 317 -13.94 17.87 20.46
C ALA A 317 -12.73 18.34 19.62
N ALA A 318 -12.02 17.43 18.96
CA ALA A 318 -10.93 17.78 18.05
C ALA A 318 -11.42 18.50 16.79
N MET A 319 -12.63 18.19 16.31
CA MET A 319 -13.26 18.80 15.13
C MET A 319 -13.84 20.20 15.40
N ALA A 320 -14.28 20.49 16.63
CA ALA A 320 -15.01 21.73 16.94
C ALA A 320 -14.26 23.04 16.54
N PRO A 321 -12.94 23.20 16.79
CA PRO A 321 -12.21 24.40 16.37
C PRO A 321 -12.07 24.55 14.86
N LEU A 322 -12.14 23.44 14.11
CA LEU A 322 -12.02 23.44 12.65
C LEU A 322 -13.30 23.96 11.99
N ARG A 323 -14.48 23.64 12.56
CA ARG A 323 -15.77 24.13 12.08
C ARG A 323 -15.98 25.63 12.30
N GLN A 324 -15.24 26.25 13.23
CA GLN A 324 -15.31 27.69 13.50
C GLN A 324 -14.34 28.50 12.63
N ALA A 325 -13.36 27.84 12.01
CA ALA A 325 -12.33 28.46 11.18
C ALA A 325 -12.60 28.35 9.68
N ALA A 326 -13.58 27.53 9.28
CA ALA A 326 -14.07 27.36 7.91
C ALA A 326 -15.23 28.33 7.62
#